data_AF-A0A955NLP9-F1
#
_entry.id   AF-A0A955NLP9-F1
#
_cell.length_a   1.000
_cell.length_b   1.000
_cell.length_c   1.000
_cell.angle_alpha   90.00
_cell.angle_beta   90.00
_cell.angle_gamma   90.00
#
_symmetry.space_group_name_H-M   'P 1'
#
loop_
_entity.id
_entity.type
_entity.pdbx_description
1 polymer ?
#
loop_
_entity_poly.entity_id
_entity_poly.type
_entity_poly.pdbx_seq_one_letter_code
_entity_poly.pdbx_strand_id
1 'polypeptide(L)'
;MVFPVSATMLKQMSRYDAMLEAYSREIAKHVEYELDDEGSMTVTNDTLGFYCYPDLTMQAEALFGFIQETIETEMVSELEYLAAFDSATKRIRRVVDMPDRRLSLFIRLCLQGKGRLSKSKRKQFKELTDEECVQIEGIVAAEISRLKGLTGE
;
A
#
# COMPACT_ATOMS: atom_id res chain seq x y z
N MET A 1 -11.99 1.55 2.61
CA MET A 1 -10.66 1.67 1.99
C MET A 1 -9.84 2.61 2.85
N VAL A 2 -8.60 2.25 3.15
CA VAL A 2 -7.68 3.09 3.94
C VAL A 2 -6.77 3.81 2.96
N PHE A 3 -6.57 5.12 3.12
CA PHE A 3 -5.71 5.89 2.23
C PHE A 3 -4.22 5.52 2.48
N PRO A 4 -3.50 4.94 1.49
CA PRO A 4 -2.22 4.27 1.75
C PRO A 4 -1.00 5.23 1.70
N VAL A 5 -1.11 6.41 2.31
CA VAL A 5 -0.03 7.43 2.25
C VAL A 5 1.29 6.93 2.83
N SER A 6 1.24 6.09 3.87
CA SER A 6 2.43 5.50 4.49
C SER A 6 3.19 4.58 3.56
N ALA A 7 2.52 3.92 2.60
CA ALA A 7 3.18 3.09 1.60
C ALA A 7 3.96 3.95 0.59
N THR A 8 3.40 5.08 0.16
CA THR A 8 4.09 6.05 -0.70
C THR A 8 5.31 6.65 0.02
N MET A 9 5.15 7.05 1.28
CA MET A 9 6.27 7.55 2.10
C MET A 9 7.38 6.50 2.26
N LEU A 10 7.02 5.24 2.52
CA LEU A 10 7.98 4.13 2.63
C LEU A 10 8.78 3.89 1.35
N LYS A 11 8.13 4.01 0.18
CA LYS A 11 8.79 3.89 -1.15
C LYS A 11 9.79 5.02 -1.40
N GLN A 12 9.61 6.15 -0.73
CA GLN A 12 10.42 7.37 -0.89
C GLN A 12 11.08 7.78 0.43
N MET A 13 11.71 6.82 1.10
CA MET A 13 12.30 7.04 2.43
C MET A 13 13.28 8.22 2.45
N SER A 14 14.10 8.40 1.41
CA SER A 14 15.04 9.53 1.33
C SER A 14 14.37 10.90 1.34
N ARG A 15 13.24 11.04 0.65
CA ARG A 15 12.44 12.28 0.63
C ARG A 15 11.73 12.50 1.97
N TYR A 16 11.26 11.43 2.58
CA TYR A 16 10.67 11.46 3.92
C TYR A 16 11.69 11.91 4.96
N ASP A 17 12.89 11.31 4.97
CA ASP A 17 13.97 11.66 5.88
C ASP A 17 14.41 13.12 5.68
N ALA A 18 14.62 13.55 4.43
CA ALA A 18 15.00 14.93 4.12
C ALA A 18 13.96 15.96 4.62
N MET A 19 12.66 15.62 4.56
CA MET A 19 11.58 16.46 5.07
C MET A 19 11.62 16.61 6.60
N LEU A 20 11.85 15.51 7.32
CA LEU A 20 11.98 15.53 8.79
C LEU A 20 13.24 16.28 9.22
N GLU A 21 14.34 16.04 8.52
CA GLU A 21 15.63 16.64 8.80
C GLU A 21 15.68 18.14 8.55
N ALA A 22 14.90 18.66 7.60
CA ALA A 22 14.94 20.09 7.28
C ALA A 22 14.56 20.99 8.46
N TYR A 23 13.69 20.53 9.34
CA TYR A 23 13.36 21.25 10.58
C TYR A 23 14.29 20.85 11.73
N SER A 24 14.52 19.55 11.91
CA SER A 24 15.27 19.06 13.07
C SER A 24 16.76 19.42 13.04
N ARG A 25 17.40 19.48 11.86
CA ARG A 25 18.83 19.85 11.73
C ARG A 25 19.10 21.28 12.21
N GLU A 26 18.16 22.19 12.00
CA GLU A 26 18.34 23.58 12.45
C GLU A 26 18.14 23.69 13.95
N ILE A 27 17.08 23.08 14.48
CA ILE A 27 16.84 23.04 15.93
C ILE A 27 18.01 22.40 16.67
N ALA A 28 18.54 21.29 16.17
CA ALA A 28 19.61 20.54 16.84
C ALA A 28 20.87 21.39 17.10
N LYS A 29 21.11 22.46 16.33
CA LYS A 29 22.23 23.40 16.56
C LYS A 29 22.04 24.28 17.80
N HIS A 30 20.81 24.39 18.27
CA HIS A 30 20.39 25.27 19.37
C HIS A 30 19.90 24.49 20.60
N VAL A 31 19.87 23.15 20.54
CA VAL A 31 19.47 22.29 21.67
C VAL A 31 20.73 21.80 22.36
N GLU A 32 20.87 22.15 23.64
CA GLU A 32 21.88 21.60 24.53
C GLU A 32 21.24 20.42 25.27
N TYR A 33 21.87 19.25 25.21
CA TYR A 33 21.34 18.05 25.87
C TYR A 33 22.45 17.18 26.43
N GLU A 34 22.10 16.41 27.46
CA GLU A 34 22.92 15.38 28.07
C GLU A 34 22.24 14.01 27.88
N LEU A 35 23.05 12.97 27.74
CA LEU A 35 22.60 11.58 27.72
C LEU A 35 23.13 10.90 28.99
N ASP A 36 22.24 10.24 29.73
CA ASP A 36 22.64 9.42 30.88
C ASP A 36 23.17 8.03 30.45
N ASP A 37 23.61 7.24 31.43
CA ASP A 37 24.15 5.89 31.21
C ASP A 37 23.12 4.91 30.60
N GLU A 38 21.81 5.23 30.66
CA GLU A 38 20.71 4.45 30.08
C GLU A 38 20.32 4.98 28.68
N GLY A 39 20.93 6.07 28.22
CA GLY A 39 20.64 6.73 26.95
C GLY A 39 19.43 7.66 27.00
N SER A 40 18.94 8.03 28.18
CA SER A 40 17.87 9.01 28.33
C SER A 40 18.40 10.41 28.06
N MET A 41 17.70 11.14 27.19
CA MET A 41 18.07 12.50 26.80
C MET A 41 17.40 13.53 27.71
N THR A 42 18.21 14.42 28.30
CA THR A 42 17.74 15.59 29.06
C THR A 42 18.19 16.87 28.36
N VAL A 43 17.25 17.73 27.97
CA VAL A 43 17.55 19.05 27.39
C VAL A 43 17.84 20.04 28.52
N THR A 44 18.98 20.72 28.45
CA THR A 44 19.52 21.55 29.54
C THR A 44 19.24 23.05 29.36
N ASN A 45 18.85 23.49 28.16
CA ASN A 45 18.54 24.87 27.83
C ASN A 45 17.06 25.09 27.46
N ASP A 46 16.60 26.36 27.50
CA ASP A 46 15.22 26.71 27.14
C ASP A 46 15.02 26.64 25.62
N THR A 47 14.28 25.63 25.19
CA THR A 47 14.03 25.33 23.78
C THR A 47 12.54 25.32 23.45
N LEU A 48 11.67 25.68 24.42
CA LEU A 48 10.22 25.56 24.31
C LEU A 48 9.66 26.26 23.06
N GLY A 49 10.23 27.42 22.72
CA GLY A 49 9.84 28.21 21.54
C GLY A 49 9.94 27.44 20.22
N PHE A 50 10.91 26.53 20.08
CA PHE A 50 11.10 25.72 18.86
C PHE A 50 10.02 24.63 18.68
N TYR A 51 9.32 24.27 19.76
CA TYR A 51 8.33 23.19 19.73
C TYR A 51 6.89 23.70 19.85
N CYS A 52 6.66 24.87 20.44
CA CYS A 52 5.32 25.44 20.56
C CYS A 52 4.79 26.03 19.25
N TYR A 53 5.67 26.61 18.43
CA TYR A 53 5.28 27.33 17.21
C TYR A 53 6.19 27.00 16.03
N PRO A 54 6.30 25.71 15.64
CA PRO A 54 7.15 25.33 14.55
C PRO A 54 6.59 25.83 13.21
N ASP A 55 7.44 26.46 12.39
CA ASP A 55 7.12 26.65 10.97
C ASP A 55 7.34 25.32 10.24
N LEU A 56 6.23 24.63 9.99
CA LEU A 56 6.21 23.34 9.30
C LEU A 56 5.73 23.44 7.86
N THR A 57 5.83 24.63 7.24
CA THR A 57 5.34 24.86 5.86
C THR A 57 5.94 23.84 4.88
N MET A 58 7.25 23.61 4.95
CA MET A 58 7.93 22.63 4.09
C MET A 58 7.42 21.20 4.31
N GLN A 59 7.18 20.79 5.56
CA GLN A 59 6.66 19.48 5.91
C GLN A 59 5.24 19.30 5.41
N ALA A 60 4.41 20.35 5.52
CA ALA A 60 3.06 20.36 5.00
C ALA A 60 3.04 20.22 3.47
N GLU A 61 3.84 21.00 2.74
CA GLU A 61 3.98 20.90 1.28
C GLU A 61 4.48 19.52 0.84
N ALA A 62 5.49 18.99 1.53
CA ALA A 62 6.00 17.64 1.26
C ALA A 62 4.92 16.57 1.47
N LEU A 63 4.13 16.66 2.55
CA LEU A 63 3.00 15.77 2.80
C LEU A 63 1.93 15.85 1.70
N PHE A 64 1.59 17.07 1.26
CA PHE A 64 0.70 17.24 0.11
C PHE A 64 1.23 16.57 -1.15
N GLY A 65 2.54 16.66 -1.39
CA GLY A 65 3.17 15.94 -2.50
C GLY A 65 3.07 14.42 -2.37
N PHE A 66 3.24 13.85 -1.17
CA PHE A 66 2.99 12.42 -0.95
C PHE A 66 1.53 12.04 -1.18
N ILE A 67 0.58 12.85 -0.69
CA ILE A 67 -0.86 12.63 -0.89
C ILE A 67 -1.21 12.61 -2.37
N GLN A 68 -0.72 13.60 -3.14
CA GLN A 68 -0.98 13.67 -4.57
C GLN A 68 -0.49 12.41 -5.28
N GLU A 69 0.74 11.98 -5.00
CA GLU A 69 1.29 10.78 -5.61
C GLU A 69 0.53 9.51 -5.19
N THR A 70 0.11 9.41 -3.91
CA THR A 70 -0.76 8.32 -3.45
C THR A 70 -2.07 8.27 -4.23
N ILE A 71 -2.69 9.42 -4.52
CA ILE A 71 -3.93 9.50 -5.31
C ILE A 71 -3.68 9.06 -6.75
N GLU A 72 -2.61 9.57 -7.37
CA GLU A 72 -2.32 9.35 -8.79
C GLU A 72 -1.81 7.93 -9.09
N THR A 73 -1.20 7.26 -8.12
CA THR A 73 -0.55 5.95 -8.35
C THR A 73 -1.16 4.82 -7.53
N GLU A 74 -1.01 4.87 -6.20
CA GLU A 74 -1.42 3.78 -5.31
C GLU A 74 -2.94 3.58 -5.32
N MET A 75 -3.71 4.67 -5.24
CA MET A 75 -5.18 4.59 -5.23
C MET A 75 -5.73 4.09 -6.57
N VAL A 76 -5.16 4.52 -7.69
CA VAL A 76 -5.57 4.02 -9.01
C VAL A 76 -5.37 2.51 -9.08
N SER A 77 -4.19 2.04 -8.69
CA SER A 77 -3.87 0.61 -8.65
C SER A 77 -4.79 -0.19 -7.71
N GLU A 78 -5.12 0.37 -6.55
CA GLU A 78 -6.03 -0.27 -5.58
C GLU A 78 -7.47 -0.34 -6.12
N LEU A 79 -7.94 0.73 -6.76
CA LEU A 79 -9.27 0.76 -7.37
C LEU A 79 -9.38 -0.22 -8.54
N GLU A 80 -8.36 -0.32 -9.38
CA GLU A 80 -8.28 -1.33 -10.44
C GLU A 80 -8.33 -2.75 -9.86
N TYR A 81 -7.56 -3.00 -8.79
CA TYR A 81 -7.59 -4.29 -8.10
C TYR A 81 -9.00 -4.63 -7.59
N LEU A 82 -9.67 -3.68 -6.93
CA LEU A 82 -11.02 -3.87 -6.41
C LEU A 82 -12.04 -4.10 -7.53
N ALA A 83 -11.93 -3.34 -8.63
CA ALA A 83 -12.78 -3.54 -9.81
C ALA A 83 -12.58 -4.92 -10.44
N ALA A 84 -11.33 -5.37 -10.58
CA ALA A 84 -10.99 -6.70 -11.09
C ALA A 84 -11.57 -7.79 -10.18
N PHE A 85 -11.42 -7.62 -8.87
CA PHE A 85 -11.88 -8.57 -7.86
C PHE A 85 -13.41 -8.71 -7.90
N ASP A 86 -14.15 -7.61 -7.93
CA ASP A 86 -15.61 -7.61 -7.97
C ASP A 86 -16.13 -8.21 -9.28
N SER A 87 -15.51 -7.85 -10.41
CA SER A 87 -15.87 -8.40 -11.73
C SER A 87 -15.62 -9.91 -11.80
N ALA A 88 -14.44 -10.36 -11.36
CA ALA A 88 -14.10 -11.78 -11.31
C ALA A 88 -15.05 -12.56 -10.41
N THR A 89 -15.35 -12.03 -9.21
CA THR A 89 -16.29 -12.66 -8.26
C THR A 89 -17.66 -12.89 -8.89
N LYS A 90 -18.22 -11.88 -9.57
CA LYS A 90 -19.52 -11.99 -10.26
C LYS A 90 -19.52 -13.04 -11.38
N ARG A 91 -18.42 -13.16 -12.13
CA ARG A 91 -18.29 -14.12 -13.22
C ARG A 91 -18.08 -15.55 -12.72
N ILE A 92 -17.23 -15.74 -11.71
CA ILE A 92 -16.90 -17.07 -11.19
C ILE A 92 -18.09 -17.69 -10.46
N ARG A 93 -18.90 -16.90 -9.75
CA ARG A 93 -20.17 -17.38 -9.13
C ARG A 93 -21.16 -18.00 -10.12
N ARG A 94 -21.03 -17.73 -11.42
CA ARG A 94 -21.87 -18.35 -12.47
C ARG A 94 -21.34 -19.70 -12.93
N VAL A 95 -20.09 -20.02 -12.61
CA VAL A 95 -19.37 -21.20 -13.09
C VAL A 95 -19.22 -22.22 -11.96
N VAL A 96 -18.96 -21.77 -10.73
CA VAL A 96 -18.66 -22.63 -9.59
C VAL A 96 -19.52 -22.25 -8.39
N ASP A 97 -20.11 -23.25 -7.75
CA ASP A 97 -20.79 -23.11 -6.47
C ASP A 97 -19.80 -23.40 -5.33
N MET A 98 -19.31 -22.34 -4.69
CA MET A 98 -18.35 -22.44 -3.59
C MET A 98 -18.58 -21.34 -2.55
N PRO A 99 -18.21 -21.57 -1.28
CA PRO A 99 -18.36 -20.56 -0.24
C PRO A 99 -17.60 -19.26 -0.56
N ASP A 100 -18.23 -18.12 -0.31
CA ASP A 100 -17.70 -16.78 -0.65
C ASP A 100 -16.29 -16.53 -0.12
N ARG A 101 -15.99 -17.03 1.09
CA ARG A 101 -14.66 -16.90 1.70
C ARG A 101 -13.58 -17.63 0.90
N ARG A 102 -13.92 -18.79 0.34
CA ARG A 102 -13.00 -19.62 -0.47
C ARG A 102 -12.80 -18.99 -1.84
N LEU A 103 -13.88 -18.50 -2.46
CA LEU A 103 -13.81 -17.78 -3.73
C LEU A 103 -12.95 -16.52 -3.62
N SER A 104 -13.21 -15.71 -2.59
CA SER A 104 -12.46 -14.49 -2.31
C SER A 104 -10.96 -14.77 -2.12
N LEU A 105 -10.63 -15.88 -1.43
CA LEU A 105 -9.25 -16.30 -1.25
C LEU A 105 -8.61 -16.73 -2.58
N PHE A 106 -9.32 -17.48 -3.41
CA PHE A 106 -8.83 -17.90 -4.72
C PHE A 106 -8.49 -16.70 -5.59
N ILE A 107 -9.44 -15.77 -5.75
CA ILE A 107 -9.27 -14.57 -6.59
C ILE A 107 -8.10 -13.73 -6.07
N ARG A 108 -8.00 -13.52 -4.75
CA ARG A 108 -6.90 -12.76 -4.14
C ARG A 108 -5.54 -13.39 -4.45
N LEU A 109 -5.40 -14.70 -4.28
CA LEU A 109 -4.15 -15.42 -4.55
C LEU A 109 -3.80 -15.42 -6.05
N CYS A 110 -4.82 -15.44 -6.91
CA CYS A 110 -4.68 -15.40 -8.36
C CYS A 110 -4.24 -14.01 -8.85
N LEU A 111 -4.85 -12.93 -8.35
CA LEU A 111 -4.47 -11.54 -8.64
C LEU A 111 -3.02 -11.26 -8.18
N GLN A 112 -2.61 -11.73 -7.00
CA GLN A 112 -1.22 -11.65 -6.54
C GLN A 112 -0.24 -12.42 -7.44
N GLY A 113 -0.71 -13.51 -8.07
CA GLY A 113 0.06 -14.35 -8.99
C GLY A 113 -0.01 -13.93 -10.46
N LYS A 114 -0.42 -12.69 -10.77
CA LYS A 114 -0.62 -12.19 -12.15
C LYS A 114 -1.62 -13.02 -12.97
N GLY A 115 -2.70 -13.46 -12.33
CA GLY A 115 -3.77 -14.23 -12.98
C GLY A 115 -3.56 -15.75 -12.99
N ARG A 116 -2.59 -16.28 -12.22
CA ARG A 116 -2.40 -17.73 -12.04
C ARG A 116 -2.06 -18.10 -10.61
N LEU A 117 -2.51 -19.27 -10.16
CA LEU A 117 -2.07 -19.86 -8.91
C LEU A 117 -0.80 -20.70 -9.09
N SER A 118 0.06 -20.70 -8.08
CA SER A 118 1.18 -21.63 -8.04
C SER A 118 0.70 -23.06 -7.77
N LYS A 119 1.48 -24.08 -8.16
CA LYS A 119 1.14 -25.49 -7.94
C LYS A 119 0.85 -25.82 -6.47
N SER A 120 1.54 -25.17 -5.53
CA SER A 120 1.29 -25.33 -4.10
C SER A 120 -0.04 -24.70 -3.66
N LYS A 121 -0.37 -23.51 -4.18
CA LYS A 121 -1.62 -22.80 -3.87
C LYS A 121 -2.84 -23.50 -4.46
N ARG A 122 -2.75 -24.08 -5.67
CA ARG A 122 -3.83 -24.90 -6.26
C ARG A 122 -4.25 -26.06 -5.36
N LYS A 123 -3.29 -26.73 -4.71
CA LYS A 123 -3.56 -27.86 -3.79
C LYS A 123 -4.44 -27.49 -2.58
N GLN A 124 -4.58 -26.21 -2.27
CA GLN A 124 -5.46 -25.73 -1.19
C GLN A 124 -6.94 -25.74 -1.58
N PHE A 125 -7.24 -25.81 -2.88
CA PHE A 125 -8.60 -25.81 -3.43
C PHE A 125 -9.01 -27.20 -3.94
N LYS A 126 -9.04 -28.19 -3.03
CA LYS A 126 -9.37 -29.59 -3.35
C LYS A 126 -10.82 -29.82 -3.83
N GLU A 127 -11.68 -28.85 -3.58
CA GLU A 127 -13.08 -28.83 -3.99
C GLU A 127 -13.26 -28.45 -5.47
N LEU A 128 -12.21 -27.91 -6.11
CA LEU A 128 -12.23 -27.55 -7.52
C LEU A 128 -11.56 -28.64 -8.33
N THR A 129 -12.15 -28.97 -9.47
CA THR A 129 -11.46 -29.75 -10.51
C THR A 129 -10.35 -28.93 -11.16
N ASP A 130 -9.40 -29.61 -11.80
CA ASP A 130 -8.34 -28.92 -12.57
C ASP A 130 -8.93 -28.06 -13.70
N GLU A 131 -10.05 -28.49 -14.28
CA GLU A 131 -10.78 -27.76 -15.32
C GLU A 131 -11.40 -26.47 -14.78
N GLU A 132 -12.11 -26.53 -13.65
CA GLU A 132 -12.65 -25.35 -12.98
C GLU A 132 -11.54 -24.39 -12.55
N CYS A 133 -10.41 -24.89 -12.03
CA CYS A 133 -9.27 -24.05 -11.69
C CYS A 133 -8.73 -23.29 -12.91
N VAL A 134 -8.59 -23.96 -14.05
CA VAL A 134 -8.13 -23.32 -15.31
C VAL A 134 -9.14 -22.29 -15.81
N GLN A 135 -10.44 -22.59 -15.72
CA GLN A 135 -11.50 -21.65 -16.12
C GLN A 135 -11.49 -20.40 -15.24
N ILE A 136 -11.40 -20.56 -13.92
CA ILE A 136 -11.36 -19.44 -12.96
C ILE A 136 -10.10 -18.59 -13.18
N GLU A 137 -8.92 -19.21 -13.33
CA GLU A 137 -7.68 -18.50 -13.66
C GLU A 137 -7.81 -17.71 -14.96
N GLY A 138 -8.43 -18.29 -15.99
CA GLY A 138 -8.70 -17.62 -17.26
C GLY A 138 -9.61 -16.40 -17.13
N ILE A 139 -10.65 -16.49 -16.30
CA ILE A 139 -11.54 -15.35 -16.01
C ILE A 139 -10.77 -14.22 -15.34
N VAL A 140 -9.98 -14.55 -14.30
CA VAL A 140 -9.19 -13.54 -13.56
C VAL A 140 -8.15 -12.90 -14.48
N ALA A 141 -7.43 -13.68 -15.28
CA ALA A 141 -6.44 -13.16 -16.22
C ALA A 141 -7.06 -12.22 -17.27
N ALA A 142 -8.24 -12.57 -17.80
CA ALA A 142 -8.95 -11.73 -18.75
C ALA A 142 -9.39 -10.39 -18.15
N GLU A 143 -9.85 -10.37 -16.89
CA GLU A 143 -10.23 -9.11 -16.20
C GLU A 143 -9.00 -8.22 -15.94
N ILE A 144 -7.85 -8.80 -15.55
CA ILE A 144 -6.60 -8.04 -15.41
C ILE A 144 -6.20 -7.39 -16.75
N SER A 145 -6.23 -8.17 -17.84
CA SER A 145 -5.89 -7.66 -19.18
C SER A 145 -6.85 -6.58 -19.65
N ARG A 146 -8.14 -6.69 -19.32
CA ARG A 146 -9.16 -5.69 -19.66
C ARG A 146 -8.88 -4.36 -18.98
N LEU A 147 -8.56 -4.36 -17.69
CA LEU A 147 -8.28 -3.13 -16.94
C LEU A 147 -7.00 -2.45 -17.42
N LYS A 148 -5.93 -3.22 -17.65
CA LYS A 148 -4.70 -2.68 -18.25
C LYS A 148 -4.91 -2.06 -19.63
N GLY A 149 -5.81 -2.63 -20.44
CA GLY A 149 -6.16 -2.07 -21.75
C GLY A 149 -7.00 -0.79 -21.70
N LEU A 150 -7.65 -0.49 -20.57
CA LEU A 150 -8.38 0.77 -20.37
C LEU A 150 -7.49 1.90 -19.85
N THR A 151 -6.40 1.59 -19.13
CA THR A 151 -5.49 2.60 -18.56
C THR A 151 -4.31 2.99 -19.45
N GLY A 152 -4.21 2.45 -20.66
CA GLY A 152 -3.36 2.98 -21.72
C GLY A 152 -1.86 2.98 -21.39
N GLU A 153 -1.29 1.77 -21.30
CA GLU A 153 0.11 1.52 -21.67
C GLU A 153 0.19 0.98 -23.10
#